data_AF-A0A257ZI31-F1
#
_entry.id   AF-A0A257ZI31-F1
#
_cell.length_a   1.000
_cell.length_b   1.000
_cell.length_c   1.000
_cell.angle_alpha   90.00
_cell.angle_beta   90.00
_cell.angle_gamma   90.00
#
_symmetry.space_group_name_H-M   'P 1'
#
loop_
_entity.id
_entity.type
_entity.pdbx_description
1 polymer ?
#
loop_
_entity_poly.entity_id
_entity_poly.type
_entity_poly.pdbx_seq_one_letter_code
_entity_poly.pdbx_strand_id
1 'polypeptide(L)'
;MFTVTLLTNPETPVLDRVTVESLRNAWGGGEVLWLHPGVAAEFPVPTLPANRWEVWQGLQTLRIDMAVQASEGRRKALLIADMDSTMIRQECIDELADEAGVGAFVAQITARAMNGDLEFEAALRDRVALLQGLPETVISRVLHDRITLMPGGPVLLATMKAHGAYAALVSGGFTAFTAAIAARLGFDEHRANTLLVRDA
;
A
#
# COMPACT_ATOMS: atom_id res chain seq x y z
N MET A 1 17.72 -16.99 13.62
CA MET A 1 18.17 -15.60 13.43
C MET A 1 17.02 -14.79 12.85
N PHE A 2 16.86 -13.56 13.33
CA PHE A 2 15.84 -12.62 12.86
C PHE A 2 16.52 -11.35 12.36
N THR A 3 15.88 -10.66 11.42
CA THR A 3 16.29 -9.33 10.97
C THR A 3 15.31 -8.32 11.52
N VAL A 4 15.84 -7.31 12.21
CA VAL A 4 15.11 -6.14 12.65
C VAL A 4 15.32 -5.06 11.60
N THR A 5 14.23 -4.50 11.07
CA THR A 5 14.26 -3.36 10.16
C THR A 5 13.55 -2.21 10.85
N LEU A 6 14.24 -1.06 10.94
CA LEU A 6 13.69 0.20 11.39
C LEU A 6 13.52 1.10 10.17
N LEU A 7 12.37 1.75 10.06
CA LEU A 7 12.06 2.64 8.93
C LEU A 7 11.25 3.87 9.35
N THR A 8 11.41 4.97 8.63
CA THR A 8 10.66 6.22 8.83
C THR A 8 10.13 6.73 7.50
N ASN A 9 9.24 7.74 7.55
CA ASN A 9 8.83 8.44 6.34
C ASN A 9 10.07 9.08 5.64
N PRO A 10 10.36 8.76 4.36
CA PRO A 10 11.46 9.36 3.61
C PRO A 10 11.38 10.88 3.46
N GLU A 11 10.18 11.47 3.51
CA GLU A 11 9.97 12.93 3.45
C GLU A 11 10.34 13.63 4.77
N THR A 12 10.35 12.90 5.88
CA THR A 12 10.76 13.39 7.19
C THR A 12 11.69 12.37 7.87
N PRO A 13 12.94 12.23 7.38
CA PRO A 13 13.88 11.24 7.89
C PRO A 13 14.24 11.58 9.34
N VAL A 14 13.94 10.67 10.26
CA VAL A 14 14.20 10.84 11.71
C VAL A 14 14.99 9.68 12.32
N LEU A 15 15.40 8.70 11.52
CA LEU A 15 16.13 7.53 12.02
C LEU A 15 17.60 7.90 12.30
N ASP A 16 17.90 8.21 13.56
CA ASP A 16 19.26 8.52 13.98
C ASP A 16 20.07 7.27 14.38
N ARG A 17 21.40 7.44 14.41
CA ARG A 17 22.34 6.38 14.74
C ARG A 17 22.21 5.89 16.19
N VAL A 18 21.94 6.81 17.12
CA VAL A 18 21.86 6.51 18.55
C VAL A 18 20.71 5.55 18.84
N THR A 19 19.55 5.78 18.23
CA THR A 19 18.35 4.95 18.37
C THR A 19 18.62 3.55 17.84
N VAL A 20 19.18 3.45 16.62
CA VAL A 20 19.49 2.15 16.00
C VAL A 20 20.51 1.38 16.82
N GLU A 21 21.62 2.02 17.21
CA GLU A 21 22.69 1.36 17.97
C GLU A 21 22.26 0.98 19.38
N SER A 22 21.45 1.80 20.05
CA SER A 22 20.92 1.50 21.39
C SER A 22 20.03 0.27 21.36
N LEU A 23 19.11 0.19 20.39
CA LEU A 23 18.24 -0.97 20.24
C LEU A 23 19.04 -2.22 19.85
N ARG A 24 19.94 -2.09 18.87
CA ARG A 24 20.83 -3.18 18.44
C ARG A 24 21.66 -3.70 19.61
N ASN A 25 22.20 -2.84 20.47
CA ASN A 25 22.95 -3.26 21.66
C ASN A 25 22.05 -3.96 22.68
N ALA A 26 20.86 -3.40 22.97
CA ALA A 26 19.92 -3.98 23.93
C ALA A 26 19.44 -5.39 23.54
N TRP A 27 19.40 -5.70 22.25
CA TRP A 27 18.99 -7.00 21.73
C TRP A 27 20.16 -7.92 21.33
N GLY A 28 21.40 -7.53 21.62
CA GLY A 28 22.58 -8.30 21.23
C GLY A 28 22.69 -8.52 19.72
N GLY A 29 22.27 -7.52 18.94
CA GLY A 29 22.25 -7.58 17.49
C GLY A 29 23.65 -7.52 16.85
N GLY A 30 23.74 -7.95 15.60
CA GLY A 30 24.96 -7.91 14.80
C GLY A 30 25.24 -6.55 14.17
N GLU A 31 25.95 -6.55 13.05
CA GLU A 31 26.27 -5.36 12.27
C GLU A 31 25.01 -4.66 11.75
N VAL A 32 25.02 -3.32 11.80
CA VAL A 32 23.96 -2.47 11.27
C VAL A 32 24.23 -2.18 9.80
N LEU A 33 23.27 -2.51 8.94
CA LEU A 33 23.23 -2.13 7.54
C LEU A 33 22.30 -0.93 7.37
N TRP A 34 22.83 0.20 6.92
CA TRP A 34 22.03 1.34 6.52
C TRP A 34 21.55 1.17 5.08
N LEU A 35 20.26 0.94 4.90
CA LEU A 35 19.62 0.79 3.58
C LEU A 35 19.38 2.15 2.93
N HIS A 36 19.03 3.14 3.75
CA HIS A 36 18.91 4.53 3.36
C HIS A 36 19.18 5.42 4.59
N PRO A 37 20.27 6.22 4.61
CA PRO A 37 20.60 7.07 5.75
C PRO A 37 19.41 7.93 6.19
N GLY A 38 19.15 7.96 7.50
CA GLY A 38 18.04 8.72 8.09
C GLY A 38 16.63 8.13 7.88
N VAL A 39 16.49 7.10 7.04
CA VAL A 39 15.18 6.54 6.65
C VAL A 39 15.06 5.08 7.01
N ALA A 40 16.06 4.24 6.72
CA ALA A 40 15.96 2.81 6.94
C ALA A 40 17.30 2.16 7.30
N ALA A 41 17.29 1.33 8.33
CA ALA A 41 18.41 0.50 8.74
C ALA A 41 17.93 -0.89 9.17
N GLU A 42 18.76 -1.91 8.97
CA GLU A 42 18.50 -3.25 9.48
C GLU A 42 19.70 -3.84 10.21
N PHE A 43 19.44 -4.73 11.16
CA PHE A 43 20.48 -5.52 11.83
C PHE A 43 19.93 -6.90 12.23
N PRO A 44 20.78 -7.94 12.26
CA PRO A 44 20.34 -9.26 12.69
C PRO A 44 20.32 -9.37 14.22
N VAL A 45 19.42 -10.19 14.76
CA VAL A 45 19.37 -10.59 16.17
C VAL A 45 19.29 -12.12 16.28
N PRO A 46 19.89 -12.74 17.31
CA PRO A 46 19.97 -14.20 17.40
C PRO A 46 18.59 -14.86 17.62
N THR A 47 17.76 -14.24 18.46
CA THR A 47 16.43 -14.72 18.85
C THR A 47 15.39 -13.61 18.71
N LEU A 48 14.11 -13.99 18.66
CA LEU A 48 13.01 -13.02 18.64
C LEU A 48 12.92 -12.32 19.99
N PRO A 49 13.06 -10.97 20.07
CA PRO A 49 13.02 -10.28 21.35
C PRO A 49 11.64 -10.38 22.02
N ALA A 50 11.62 -10.73 23.31
CA ALA A 50 10.40 -10.88 24.08
C ALA A 50 9.66 -9.55 24.27
N ASN A 51 10.41 -8.47 24.50
CA ASN A 51 9.89 -7.11 24.69
C ASN A 51 9.67 -6.33 23.37
N ARG A 52 9.67 -7.00 22.21
CA ARG A 52 9.57 -6.32 20.91
C ARG A 52 8.35 -5.41 20.77
N TRP A 53 7.23 -5.74 21.40
CA TRP A 53 6.00 -4.94 21.29
C TRP A 53 6.05 -3.68 22.14
N GLU A 54 6.69 -3.73 23.32
CA GLU A 54 6.95 -2.56 24.15
C GLU A 54 7.90 -1.60 23.42
N VAL A 55 8.98 -2.13 22.84
CA VAL A 55 9.91 -1.33 22.02
C VAL A 55 9.19 -0.76 20.80
N TRP A 56 8.40 -1.58 20.09
CA TRP A 56 7.63 -1.13 18.93
C TRP A 56 6.74 0.07 19.29
N GLN A 57 6.01 -0.02 20.41
CA GLN A 57 5.15 1.06 20.89
C GLN A 57 5.94 2.32 21.24
N GLY A 58 7.10 2.18 21.90
CA GLY A 58 7.98 3.32 22.18
C GLY A 58 8.46 4.01 20.89
N LEU A 59 8.86 3.23 19.89
CA LEU A 59 9.28 3.74 18.58
C LEU A 59 8.17 4.50 17.83
N GLN A 60 6.89 4.16 18.05
CA GLN A 60 5.78 4.89 17.44
C GLN A 60 5.77 6.37 17.85
N THR A 61 6.15 6.69 19.09
CA THR A 61 6.24 8.09 19.57
C THR A 61 7.31 8.90 18.86
N LEU A 62 8.30 8.21 18.28
CA LEU A 62 9.38 8.78 17.49
C LEU A 62 9.08 8.76 15.99
N ARG A 63 7.90 8.26 15.58
CA ARG A 63 7.52 8.04 14.18
C ARG A 63 8.48 7.09 13.45
N ILE A 64 8.93 6.06 14.17
CA ILE A 64 9.77 4.98 13.64
C ILE A 64 8.92 3.71 13.61
N ASP A 65 8.78 3.13 12.43
CA ASP A 65 8.22 1.81 12.24
C ASP A 65 9.29 0.74 12.46
N MET A 66 8.88 -0.41 12.99
CA MET A 66 9.76 -1.54 13.21
C MET A 66 9.13 -2.84 12.74
N ALA A 67 9.88 -3.60 11.93
CA ALA A 67 9.55 -4.96 11.53
C ALA A 67 10.60 -5.94 12.07
N VAL A 68 10.15 -7.08 12.60
CA VAL A 68 11.02 -8.18 13.01
C VAL A 68 10.55 -9.45 12.32
N GLN A 69 11.41 -10.06 11.52
CA GLN A 69 11.08 -11.24 10.73
C GLN A 69 12.23 -12.24 10.74
N ALA A 70 11.95 -13.52 10.46
CA ALA A 70 13.01 -14.50 10.26
C ALA A 70 13.94 -14.03 9.12
N SER A 71 15.25 -14.13 9.32
CA SER A 71 16.22 -13.70 8.29
C SER A 71 16.18 -14.62 7.07
N GLU A 72 15.98 -15.90 7.31
CA GLU A 72 15.80 -16.92 6.28
C GLU A 72 14.45 -16.75 5.56
N GLY A 73 14.46 -16.85 4.24
CA GLY A 73 13.24 -16.75 3.43
C GLY A 73 12.56 -15.37 3.44
N ARG A 74 13.23 -14.31 3.90
CA ARG A 74 12.68 -12.94 3.92
C ARG A 74 12.50 -12.35 2.53
N ARG A 75 13.32 -12.77 1.56
CA ARG A 75 13.13 -12.42 0.14
C ARG A 75 11.94 -13.22 -0.39
N LYS A 76 10.91 -12.53 -0.87
CA LYS A 76 9.68 -13.15 -1.37
C LYS A 76 9.68 -13.18 -2.89
N ALA A 77 9.11 -14.25 -3.46
CA ALA A 77 8.99 -14.44 -4.90
C ALA A 77 7.59 -14.05 -5.43
N LEU A 78 6.68 -13.59 -4.56
CA LEU A 78 5.32 -13.19 -4.90
C LEU A 78 4.98 -11.90 -4.16
N LEU A 79 4.47 -10.91 -4.91
CA LEU A 79 3.82 -9.70 -4.39
C LEU A 79 2.36 -9.71 -4.85
N ILE A 80 1.43 -9.64 -3.90
CA ILE A 80 0.02 -9.32 -4.19
C ILE A 80 -0.24 -7.98 -3.52
N ALA A 81 -0.65 -6.99 -4.30
CA ALA A 81 -0.93 -5.64 -3.82
C ALA A 81 -2.36 -5.25 -4.13
N ASP A 82 -3.00 -4.52 -3.22
CA ASP A 82 -4.21 -3.76 -3.52
C ASP A 82 -3.87 -2.53 -4.37
N MET A 83 -4.87 -1.92 -5.00
CA MET A 83 -4.72 -0.73 -5.83
C MET A 83 -5.04 0.55 -5.04
N ASP A 84 -6.32 0.72 -4.68
CA ASP A 84 -6.84 1.92 -4.04
C ASP A 84 -6.17 2.11 -2.66
N SER A 85 -5.80 3.36 -2.34
CA SER A 85 -5.05 3.72 -1.12
C SER A 85 -3.77 2.90 -0.84
N THR A 86 -3.24 2.17 -1.83
CA THR A 86 -2.10 1.25 -1.68
C THR A 86 -1.06 1.47 -2.77
N MET A 87 -1.37 1.20 -4.03
CA MET A 87 -0.48 1.47 -5.17
C MET A 87 -0.77 2.82 -5.84
N ILE A 88 -1.97 3.35 -5.60
CA ILE A 88 -2.36 4.73 -5.89
C ILE A 88 -2.83 5.41 -4.59
N ARG A 89 -2.86 6.75 -4.58
CA ARG A 89 -3.26 7.51 -3.40
C ARG A 89 -4.78 7.69 -3.26
N GLN A 90 -5.52 7.49 -4.35
CA GLN A 90 -6.96 7.76 -4.46
C GLN A 90 -7.79 6.48 -4.25
N GLU A 91 -9.09 6.69 -4.05
CA GLU A 91 -10.15 5.70 -4.16
C GLU A 91 -10.88 5.89 -5.50
N CYS A 92 -10.70 4.98 -6.47
CA CYS A 92 -11.19 5.19 -7.84
C CYS A 92 -12.70 5.44 -7.94
N ILE A 93 -13.50 4.79 -7.07
CA ILE A 93 -14.96 4.95 -7.08
C ILE A 93 -15.40 6.32 -6.58
N ASP A 94 -14.70 6.88 -5.60
CA ASP A 94 -14.99 8.21 -5.05
C ASP A 94 -14.64 9.28 -6.10
N GLU A 95 -13.52 9.12 -6.82
CA GLU A 95 -13.14 10.03 -7.92
C GLU A 95 -14.14 10.01 -9.08
N LEU A 96 -14.68 8.84 -9.44
CA LEU A 96 -15.76 8.74 -10.44
C LEU A 96 -17.04 9.43 -9.97
N ALA A 97 -17.38 9.29 -8.69
CA ALA A 97 -18.57 9.87 -8.11
C ALA A 97 -18.46 11.40 -7.99
N ASP A 98 -17.28 11.92 -7.68
CA ASP A 98 -17.01 13.35 -7.68
C ASP A 98 -17.21 13.95 -9.08
N GLU A 99 -16.70 13.27 -10.12
CA GLU A 99 -16.92 13.69 -11.51
C GLU A 99 -18.39 13.63 -11.96
N ALA A 100 -19.20 12.84 -11.26
CA ALA A 100 -20.63 12.71 -11.45
C ALA A 100 -21.46 13.72 -10.63
N GLY A 101 -20.82 14.47 -9.73
CA GLY A 101 -21.50 15.37 -8.78
C GLY A 101 -22.22 14.64 -7.64
N VAL A 102 -21.96 13.34 -7.43
CA VAL A 102 -22.55 12.53 -6.35
C VAL A 102 -21.53 12.06 -5.30
N GLY A 103 -20.30 12.58 -5.35
CA GLY A 103 -19.19 12.14 -4.50
C GLY A 103 -19.45 12.14 -3.00
N ALA A 104 -20.15 13.16 -2.49
CA ALA A 104 -20.49 13.23 -1.07
C ALA A 104 -21.35 12.05 -0.59
N PHE A 105 -22.23 11.51 -1.43
CA PHE A 105 -23.05 10.34 -1.10
C PHE A 105 -22.22 9.05 -1.15
N VAL A 106 -21.35 8.92 -2.16
CA VAL A 106 -20.49 7.75 -2.32
C VAL A 106 -19.47 7.65 -1.19
N ALA A 107 -18.82 8.76 -0.82
CA ALA A 107 -17.86 8.80 0.29
C ALA A 107 -18.48 8.36 1.63
N GLN A 108 -19.74 8.71 1.90
CA GLN A 108 -20.45 8.25 3.10
C GLN A 108 -20.66 6.73 3.11
N ILE A 109 -20.99 6.14 1.96
CA ILE A 109 -21.15 4.68 1.83
C ILE A 109 -19.78 3.99 1.94
N THR A 110 -18.74 4.54 1.31
CA THR A 110 -17.35 4.05 1.37
C THR A 110 -16.86 3.99 2.82
N ALA A 111 -17.02 5.08 3.59
CA ALA A 111 -16.61 5.13 4.99
C ALA A 111 -17.30 4.07 5.86
N ARG A 112 -18.61 3.87 5.67
CA ARG A 112 -19.38 2.83 6.39
C ARG A 112 -18.93 1.42 6.02
N ALA A 113 -18.66 1.15 4.74
CA ALA A 113 -18.16 -0.14 4.29
C ALA A 113 -16.79 -0.47 4.88
N MET A 114 -15.87 0.50 4.91
CA MET A 114 -14.52 0.33 5.47
C MET A 114 -14.53 0.14 6.99
N ASN A 115 -15.50 0.73 7.69
CA ASN A 115 -15.70 0.51 9.13
C ASN A 115 -16.35 -0.85 9.46
N GLY A 116 -16.79 -1.62 8.44
CA GLY A 116 -17.48 -2.88 8.62
C GLY A 116 -18.98 -2.75 8.91
N ASP A 117 -19.57 -1.56 8.74
CA ASP A 117 -21.01 -1.32 8.96
C ASP A 117 -21.89 -1.82 7.80
N LEU A 118 -21.29 -2.05 6.64
CA LEU A 118 -21.96 -2.52 5.43
C LEU A 118 -21.15 -3.67 4.81
N GLU A 119 -21.86 -4.71 4.39
CA GLU A 119 -21.29 -5.79 3.57
C GLU A 119 -20.70 -5.22 2.27
N PHE A 120 -19.48 -5.64 1.94
CA PHE A 120 -18.72 -5.09 0.81
C PHE A 120 -19.50 -5.13 -0.51
N GLU A 121 -20.13 -6.27 -0.82
CA GLU A 121 -20.87 -6.42 -2.08
C GLU A 121 -22.06 -5.45 -2.17
N ALA A 122 -22.83 -5.31 -1.09
CA ALA A 122 -23.96 -4.40 -1.04
C ALA A 122 -23.50 -2.94 -1.19
N ALA A 123 -22.48 -2.55 -0.42
CA ALA A 123 -21.90 -1.22 -0.50
C ALA A 123 -21.32 -0.90 -1.89
N LEU A 124 -20.70 -1.88 -2.55
CA LEU A 124 -20.20 -1.71 -3.92
C LEU A 124 -21.35 -1.51 -4.90
N ARG A 125 -22.42 -2.32 -4.82
CA ARG A 125 -23.60 -2.19 -5.70
C ARG A 125 -24.28 -0.83 -5.53
N ASP A 126 -24.45 -0.37 -4.30
CA ASP A 126 -25.07 0.93 -4.00
C ASP A 126 -24.24 2.08 -4.58
N ARG A 127 -22.92 2.06 -4.41
CA ARG A 127 -22.03 3.09 -4.96
C ARG A 127 -21.99 3.06 -6.48
N VAL A 128 -21.95 1.88 -7.10
CA VAL A 128 -21.96 1.73 -8.57
C VAL A 128 -23.29 2.18 -9.17
N ALA A 129 -24.42 1.98 -8.49
CA ALA A 129 -25.73 2.45 -8.96
C ALA A 129 -25.77 3.97 -9.14
N LEU A 130 -25.04 4.71 -8.31
CA LEU A 130 -24.92 6.17 -8.40
C LEU A 130 -24.09 6.65 -9.61
N LEU A 131 -23.38 5.74 -10.29
CA LEU A 131 -22.61 6.03 -11.50
C LEU A 131 -23.40 5.84 -12.79
N GLN A 132 -24.68 5.44 -12.70
CA GLN A 132 -25.51 5.17 -13.86
C GLN A 132 -25.70 6.43 -14.73
N GLY A 133 -25.49 6.29 -16.03
CA GLY A 133 -25.65 7.37 -17.01
C GLY A 133 -24.39 8.20 -17.26
N LEU A 134 -23.29 7.91 -16.56
CA LEU A 134 -22.00 8.55 -16.84
C LEU A 134 -21.42 8.04 -18.17
N PRO A 135 -20.82 8.93 -18.98
CA PRO A 135 -20.11 8.51 -20.18
C PRO A 135 -18.84 7.74 -19.79
N GLU A 136 -18.52 6.67 -20.52
CA GLU A 136 -17.31 5.86 -20.28
C GLU A 136 -16.02 6.70 -20.27
N THR A 137 -16.00 7.81 -21.02
CA THR A 137 -14.88 8.76 -21.08
C THR A 137 -14.48 9.34 -19.71
N VAL A 138 -15.36 9.29 -18.71
CA VAL A 138 -15.04 9.72 -17.34
C VAL A 138 -13.90 8.88 -16.73
N ILE A 139 -13.81 7.59 -17.07
CA ILE A 139 -12.76 6.71 -16.55
C ILE A 139 -11.38 7.20 -17.01
N SER A 140 -11.24 7.47 -18.31
CA SER A 140 -10.00 8.01 -18.87
C SER A 140 -9.65 9.38 -18.29
N ARG A 141 -10.66 10.23 -18.04
CA ARG A 141 -10.46 11.54 -17.39
C ARG A 141 -9.90 11.38 -15.97
N VAL A 142 -10.52 10.56 -15.14
CA VAL A 142 -10.05 10.29 -13.77
C VAL A 142 -8.64 9.73 -13.77
N LEU A 143 -8.36 8.73 -14.62
CA LEU A 143 -7.03 8.12 -14.75
C LEU A 143 -5.94 9.14 -15.09
N HIS A 144 -6.23 10.09 -15.98
CA HIS A 144 -5.27 11.09 -16.42
C HIS A 144 -5.12 12.24 -15.41
N ASP A 145 -6.24 12.80 -14.93
CA ASP A 145 -6.25 14.07 -14.21
C ASP A 145 -6.11 13.91 -12.70
N ARG A 146 -6.49 12.75 -12.14
CA ARG A 146 -6.65 12.58 -10.68
C ARG A 146 -5.76 11.51 -10.07
N ILE A 147 -5.43 10.46 -10.82
CA ILE A 147 -4.71 9.32 -10.26
C ILE A 147 -3.20 9.59 -10.11
N THR A 148 -2.74 9.49 -8.87
CA THR A 148 -1.34 9.62 -8.47
C THR A 148 -0.85 8.32 -7.83
N LEU A 149 0.37 7.92 -8.19
CA LEU A 149 0.97 6.70 -7.66
C LEU A 149 1.39 6.88 -6.20
N MET A 150 1.30 5.81 -5.42
CA MET A 150 1.80 5.80 -4.05
C MET A 150 3.32 5.99 -4.04
N PRO A 151 3.89 6.90 -3.22
CA PRO A 151 5.33 7.03 -3.07
C PRO A 151 5.95 5.69 -2.67
N GLY A 152 7.08 5.35 -3.28
CA GLY A 152 7.74 4.06 -3.08
C GLY A 152 7.08 2.89 -3.80
N GLY A 153 5.82 2.96 -4.23
CA GLY A 153 5.14 1.89 -4.97
C GLY A 153 5.88 1.46 -6.26
N PRO A 154 6.27 2.39 -7.15
CA PRO A 154 7.08 2.07 -8.32
C PRO A 154 8.43 1.43 -7.98
N VAL A 155 9.10 1.93 -6.94
CA VAL A 155 10.42 1.44 -6.51
C VAL A 155 10.30 0.03 -5.92
N LEU A 156 9.27 -0.22 -5.10
CA LEU A 156 8.95 -1.52 -4.55
C LEU A 156 8.76 -2.55 -5.66
N LEU A 157 7.89 -2.25 -6.63
CA LEU A 157 7.59 -3.17 -7.72
C LEU A 157 8.82 -3.42 -8.60
N ALA A 158 9.54 -2.36 -9.00
CA ALA A 158 10.77 -2.51 -9.78
C ALA A 158 11.81 -3.37 -9.05
N THR A 159 11.97 -3.20 -7.74
CA THR A 159 12.90 -3.99 -6.91
C THR A 159 12.47 -5.46 -6.85
N MET A 160 11.18 -5.73 -6.64
CA MET A 160 10.64 -7.09 -6.61
C MET A 160 10.85 -7.79 -7.96
N LYS A 161 10.54 -7.11 -9.07
CA LYS A 161 10.74 -7.62 -10.44
C LYS A 161 12.20 -7.87 -10.76
N ALA A 162 13.11 -6.98 -10.38
CA ALA A 162 14.55 -7.15 -10.56
C ALA A 162 15.10 -8.39 -9.81
N HIS A 163 14.40 -8.84 -8.76
CA HIS A 163 14.71 -10.07 -8.02
C HIS A 163 13.88 -11.29 -8.46
N GLY A 164 13.19 -11.22 -9.60
CA GLY A 164 12.47 -12.35 -10.19
C GLY A 164 11.13 -12.68 -9.52
N ALA A 165 10.58 -11.76 -8.72
CA ALA A 165 9.26 -11.97 -8.13
C ALA A 165 8.14 -11.82 -9.17
N TYR A 166 7.08 -12.61 -9.01
CA TYR A 166 5.79 -12.41 -9.68
C TYR A 166 4.98 -11.36 -8.92
N ALA A 167 4.35 -10.43 -9.62
CA ALA A 167 3.54 -9.38 -8.99
C ALA A 167 2.12 -9.33 -9.58
N ALA A 168 1.12 -9.40 -8.70
CA ALA A 168 -0.29 -9.27 -9.05
C ALA A 168 -0.94 -8.06 -8.35
N LEU A 169 -1.74 -7.30 -9.10
CA LEU A 169 -2.56 -6.21 -8.58
C LEU A 169 -4.00 -6.70 -8.40
N VAL A 170 -4.48 -6.84 -7.17
CA VAL A 170 -5.81 -7.39 -6.86
C VAL A 170 -6.60 -6.36 -6.07
N SER A 171 -7.68 -5.84 -6.64
CA SER A 171 -8.42 -4.75 -6.02
C SER A 171 -9.93 -4.96 -6.03
N GLY A 172 -10.61 -4.37 -5.04
CA GLY A 172 -12.07 -4.22 -5.03
C GLY A 172 -12.59 -3.15 -6.00
N GLY A 173 -11.71 -2.33 -6.58
CA GLY A 173 -12.03 -1.32 -7.60
C GLY A 173 -12.37 -1.94 -8.95
N PHE A 174 -12.03 -1.25 -10.05
CA PHE A 174 -12.48 -1.63 -11.39
C PHE A 174 -11.36 -2.03 -12.37
N THR A 175 -11.67 -2.94 -13.29
CA THR A 175 -10.74 -3.51 -14.29
C THR A 175 -10.10 -2.46 -15.18
N ALA A 176 -10.84 -1.42 -15.57
CA ALA A 176 -10.29 -0.33 -16.39
C ALA A 176 -9.14 0.42 -15.67
N PHE A 177 -9.25 0.62 -14.35
CA PHE A 177 -8.19 1.26 -13.56
C PHE A 177 -7.03 0.31 -13.29
N THR A 178 -7.33 -0.91 -12.83
CA THR A 178 -6.27 -1.89 -12.55
C THR A 178 -5.47 -2.25 -13.79
N ALA A 179 -6.08 -2.31 -14.98
CA ALA A 179 -5.36 -2.53 -16.24
C ALA A 179 -4.37 -1.40 -16.53
N ALA A 180 -4.80 -0.14 -16.41
CA ALA A 180 -3.95 1.02 -16.64
C ALA A 180 -2.80 1.11 -15.62
N ILE A 181 -3.09 0.90 -14.34
CA ILE A 181 -2.08 0.95 -13.27
C ILE A 181 -1.12 -0.24 -13.35
N ALA A 182 -1.61 -1.44 -13.64
CA ALA A 182 -0.79 -2.62 -13.85
C ALA A 182 0.20 -2.43 -15.00
N ALA A 183 -0.28 -1.93 -16.15
CA ALA A 183 0.56 -1.62 -17.30
C ALA A 183 1.59 -0.52 -16.99
N ARG A 184 1.18 0.54 -16.29
CA ARG A 184 2.06 1.67 -15.92
C ARG A 184 3.19 1.27 -14.97
N LEU A 185 2.90 0.39 -14.01
CA LEU A 185 3.86 -0.03 -12.99
C LEU A 185 4.66 -1.29 -13.41
N GLY A 186 4.10 -2.14 -14.26
CA GLY A 186 4.72 -3.40 -14.71
C GLY A 186 4.34 -4.61 -13.87
N PHE A 187 3.09 -4.69 -13.42
CA PHE A 187 2.53 -5.91 -12.81
C PHE A 187 2.36 -7.02 -13.85
N ASP A 188 2.50 -8.28 -13.43
CA ASP A 188 2.34 -9.45 -14.28
C ASP A 188 0.87 -9.80 -14.54
N GLU A 189 0.01 -9.51 -13.56
CA GLU A 189 -1.43 -9.77 -13.63
C GLU A 189 -2.21 -8.71 -12.84
N HIS A 190 -3.47 -8.51 -13.21
CA HIS A 190 -4.40 -7.74 -12.40
C HIS A 190 -5.79 -8.37 -12.33
N ARG A 191 -6.50 -8.14 -11.22
CA ARG A 191 -7.87 -8.60 -10.96
C ARG A 191 -8.67 -7.51 -10.27
N ALA A 192 -9.88 -7.26 -10.76
CA ALA A 192 -10.82 -6.30 -10.19
C ALA A 192 -12.26 -6.57 -10.64
N ASN A 193 -13.22 -5.81 -10.12
CA ASN A 193 -14.59 -5.82 -10.59
C ASN A 193 -14.71 -5.16 -11.98
N THR A 194 -15.73 -5.49 -12.75
CA THR A 194 -15.94 -4.89 -14.08
C THR A 194 -17.13 -3.95 -14.04
N LEU A 195 -16.92 -2.67 -14.39
CA LEU A 195 -18.02 -1.74 -14.65
C LEU A 195 -18.69 -2.11 -15.98
N LEU A 196 -20.01 -2.26 -15.95
CA LEU A 196 -20.78 -2.54 -17.14
C LEU A 196 -21.07 -1.25 -17.88
N VAL A 197 -20.64 -1.16 -19.14
CA VAL A 197 -20.98 -0.08 -20.06
C VAL A 197 -22.05 -0.59 -21.02
N ARG A 198 -23.08 0.21 -21.25
CA ARG A 198 -24.12 -0.05 -22.26
C ARG A 198 -24.29 1.20 -23.09
N ASP A 199 -24.29 1.03 -24.41
CA ASP A 199 -24.70 2.10 -25.32
C ASP A 199 -26.15 2.47 -25.05
N ALA A 200 -26.43 3.78 -25.11
CA ALA A 200 -27.78 4.33 -24.91
C ALA A 200 -28.69 4.04 -26.11
#